data_AF-A0A7V1HWA3-F1
#
_entry.id   AF-A0A7V1HWA3-F1
#
_cell.length_a   1.000
_cell.length_b   1.000
_cell.length_c   1.000
_cell.angle_alpha   90.00
_cell.angle_beta   90.00
_cell.angle_gamma   90.00
#
_symmetry.space_group_name_H-M   'P 1'
#
loop_
_entity.id
_entity.type
_entity.pdbx_description
1 polymer ?
#
loop_
_entity_poly.entity_id
_entity_poly.type
_entity_poly.pdbx_seq_one_letter_code
_entity_poly.pdbx_strand_id
1 'polypeptide(L)'
;MNSVLKNTINYRKEWNKKLKKMIINNLEKIVKESGLKAEVIVHDQYEGLEAISLFAGAKESGIYEKVSDGVKKPLIRTGGMLMFQQLFNGKISIWVNYPYIEGIGDPKAPKMLEIVRPHELKEVNILRYAEQFVEAITEWEDYDDDLPPAAGIGFNHQAASIK
;
A
#
# COMPACT_ATOMS: atom_id res chain seq x y z
N MET A 1 30.11 -7.89 -21.95
CA MET A 1 28.69 -7.48 -22.12
C MET A 1 27.83 -8.70 -21.78
N ASN A 2 26.96 -8.77 -20.76
CA ASN A 2 26.57 -7.85 -19.71
C ASN A 2 25.77 -8.72 -18.68
N SER A 3 26.42 -9.27 -17.64
CA SER A 3 25.80 -10.23 -16.70
C SER A 3 24.53 -9.66 -16.05
N VAL A 4 24.50 -8.34 -15.86
CA VAL A 4 23.35 -7.57 -15.38
C VAL A 4 22.16 -7.67 -16.35
N LEU A 5 22.37 -7.46 -17.65
CA LEU A 5 21.30 -7.56 -18.65
C LEU A 5 20.71 -8.98 -18.69
N LYS A 6 21.58 -10.00 -18.64
CA LYS A 6 21.14 -11.40 -18.62
C LYS A 6 20.28 -11.68 -17.38
N ASN A 7 20.68 -11.16 -16.23
CA ASN A 7 19.92 -11.29 -14.99
C ASN A 7 18.57 -10.61 -15.09
N THR A 8 18.50 -9.37 -15.59
CA THR A 8 17.23 -8.66 -15.77
C THR A 8 16.28 -9.42 -16.69
N ILE A 9 16.76 -9.94 -17.82
CA ILE A 9 15.95 -10.76 -18.73
C ILE A 9 15.43 -12.02 -18.02
N ASN A 10 16.30 -12.73 -17.29
CA ASN A 10 15.92 -13.93 -16.56
C ASN A 10 14.90 -13.62 -15.46
N TYR A 11 15.07 -12.52 -14.75
CA TYR A 11 14.17 -12.11 -13.68
C TYR A 11 12.78 -11.76 -14.19
N ARG A 12 12.69 -11.06 -15.33
CA ARG A 12 11.40 -10.78 -15.99
C ARG A 12 10.72 -12.06 -16.50
N LYS A 13 11.50 -13.03 -16.99
CA LYS A 13 10.99 -14.35 -17.37
C LYS A 13 10.43 -15.12 -16.17
N GLU A 14 11.15 -15.12 -15.04
CA GLU A 14 10.70 -15.75 -13.78
C GLU A 14 9.40 -15.12 -13.26
N TRP A 15 9.29 -13.78 -13.33
CA TRP A 15 8.07 -13.03 -13.03
C TRP A 15 6.85 -13.55 -13.79
N ASN A 16 6.93 -13.56 -15.13
CA ASN A 16 5.85 -13.97 -16.02
C ASN A 16 5.53 -15.46 -15.91
N LYS A 17 6.56 -16.30 -15.75
CA LYS A 17 6.39 -17.76 -15.74
C LYS A 17 5.79 -18.28 -14.45
N LYS A 18 6.16 -17.72 -13.30
CA LYS A 18 5.84 -18.31 -11.99
C LYS A 18 5.46 -17.28 -10.92
N LEU A 19 6.28 -16.25 -10.73
CA LEU A 19 6.15 -15.40 -9.53
C LEU A 19 4.82 -14.66 -9.46
N LYS A 20 4.33 -14.09 -10.57
CA LYS A 20 3.04 -13.36 -10.61
C LYS A 20 1.92 -14.25 -10.08
N LYS A 21 1.80 -15.47 -10.62
CA LYS A 21 0.80 -16.47 -10.20
C LYS A 21 0.99 -16.93 -8.75
N MET A 22 2.24 -17.13 -8.31
CA MET A 22 2.54 -17.51 -6.93
C MET A 22 2.08 -16.43 -5.93
N ILE A 23 2.36 -15.16 -6.23
CA ILE A 23 1.94 -14.03 -5.39
C ILE A 23 0.42 -13.95 -5.31
N ILE A 24 -0.26 -13.93 -6.46
CA ILE A 24 -1.74 -13.86 -6.53
C ILE A 24 -2.37 -15.00 -5.72
N ASN A 25 -2.01 -16.25 -6.01
CA ASN A 25 -2.59 -17.41 -5.35
C ASN A 25 -2.41 -17.39 -3.82
N ASN A 26 -1.24 -16.95 -3.34
CA ASN A 26 -1.00 -16.90 -1.90
C ASN A 26 -1.75 -15.74 -1.24
N LEU A 27 -1.83 -14.57 -1.87
CA LEU A 27 -2.61 -13.44 -1.34
C LEU A 27 -4.11 -13.77 -1.33
N GLU A 28 -4.64 -14.37 -2.38
CA GLU A 28 -6.04 -14.83 -2.44
C GLU A 28 -6.33 -15.89 -1.38
N LYS A 29 -5.39 -16.82 -1.16
CA LYS A 29 -5.49 -17.82 -0.09
C LYS A 29 -5.52 -17.15 1.28
N ILE A 30 -4.63 -16.19 1.54
CA ILE A 30 -4.59 -15.44 2.80
C ILE A 30 -5.92 -14.72 3.02
N VAL A 31 -6.45 -14.01 2.03
CA VAL A 31 -7.76 -13.33 2.10
C VAL A 31 -8.87 -14.31 2.47
N LYS A 32 -8.92 -15.45 1.78
CA LYS A 32 -9.94 -16.49 2.00
C LYS A 32 -9.85 -17.13 3.39
N GLU A 33 -8.66 -17.46 3.86
CA GLU A 33 -8.45 -18.19 5.11
C GLU A 33 -8.52 -17.30 6.35
N SER A 34 -8.09 -16.04 6.25
CA SER A 34 -8.14 -15.08 7.36
C SER A 34 -9.48 -14.35 7.49
N GLY A 35 -10.29 -14.31 6.42
CA GLY A 35 -11.48 -13.46 6.36
C GLY A 35 -11.17 -11.97 6.23
N LEU A 36 -9.92 -11.62 5.91
CA LEU A 36 -9.50 -10.24 5.66
C LEU A 36 -10.34 -9.64 4.53
N LYS A 37 -10.92 -8.46 4.76
CA LYS A 37 -11.66 -7.70 3.74
C LYS A 37 -10.68 -6.95 2.84
N ALA A 38 -9.99 -7.67 1.98
CA ALA A 38 -9.05 -7.12 1.01
C ALA A 38 -9.20 -7.81 -0.36
N GLU A 39 -8.78 -7.12 -1.40
CA GLU A 39 -8.80 -7.60 -2.77
C GLU A 39 -7.39 -7.65 -3.38
N VAL A 40 -7.14 -8.64 -4.23
CA VAL A 40 -5.90 -8.74 -4.99
C VAL A 40 -6.09 -8.02 -6.32
N ILE A 41 -5.30 -6.99 -6.57
CA ILE A 41 -5.34 -6.18 -7.79
C ILE A 41 -4.05 -6.41 -8.57
N VAL A 42 -4.19 -6.65 -9.87
CA VAL A 42 -3.08 -6.79 -10.81
C VAL A 42 -2.93 -5.51 -11.61
N HIS A 43 -1.73 -4.95 -11.59
CA HIS A 43 -1.36 -3.74 -12.33
C HIS A 43 -0.41 -4.13 -13.45
N ASP A 44 -0.92 -4.40 -14.65
CA ASP A 44 -0.16 -4.94 -15.78
C ASP A 44 -0.20 -4.07 -17.05
N GLN A 45 -0.45 -2.77 -16.86
CA GLN A 45 -0.45 -1.77 -17.92
C GLN A 45 0.91 -1.66 -18.63
N TYR A 46 2.00 -1.95 -17.93
CA TYR A 46 3.38 -1.84 -18.44
C TYR A 46 4.15 -3.15 -18.26
N GLU A 47 4.44 -3.83 -19.36
CA GLU A 47 5.29 -5.02 -19.34
C GLU A 47 6.69 -4.66 -18.82
N GLY A 48 7.20 -5.44 -17.86
CA GLY A 48 8.50 -5.17 -17.25
C GLY A 48 8.47 -4.24 -16.03
N LEU A 49 7.29 -3.72 -15.67
CA LEU A 49 7.01 -2.86 -14.50
C LEU A 49 5.68 -3.22 -13.82
N GLU A 50 5.22 -4.45 -14.01
CA GLU A 50 3.96 -4.93 -13.45
C GLU A 50 4.03 -4.96 -11.92
N ALA A 51 2.86 -4.84 -11.29
CA ALA A 51 2.71 -4.97 -9.85
C ALA A 51 1.49 -5.82 -9.47
N ILE A 52 1.53 -6.39 -8.28
CA ILE A 52 0.39 -7.03 -7.62
C ILE A 52 0.22 -6.37 -6.27
N SER A 53 -1.02 -6.06 -5.91
CA SER A 53 -1.32 -5.45 -4.63
C SER A 53 -2.42 -6.17 -3.88
N LEU A 54 -2.26 -6.29 -2.57
CA LEU A 54 -3.37 -6.61 -1.66
C LEU A 54 -3.91 -5.30 -1.10
N PHE A 55 -5.15 -4.95 -1.44
CA PHE A 55 -5.77 -3.68 -1.12
C PHE A 55 -6.92 -3.85 -0.13
N ALA A 56 -6.88 -3.14 1.00
CA ALA A 56 -7.89 -3.22 2.05
C ALA A 56 -9.13 -2.31 1.80
N GLY A 57 -9.34 -1.92 0.54
CA GLY A 57 -10.50 -1.16 0.11
C GLY A 57 -10.46 0.33 0.47
N ALA A 58 -11.52 1.03 0.09
CA ALA A 58 -11.78 2.41 0.45
C ALA A 58 -13.25 2.55 0.87
N LYS A 59 -13.51 3.42 1.85
CA LYS A 59 -14.86 3.69 2.36
C LYS A 59 -14.98 5.12 2.86
N GLU A 60 -16.21 5.61 3.03
CA GLU A 60 -16.43 6.87 3.73
C GLU A 60 -15.79 6.82 5.13
N SER A 61 -15.06 7.87 5.47
CA SER A 61 -14.35 7.98 6.75
C SER A 61 -15.27 8.34 7.93
N GLY A 62 -16.48 8.85 7.64
CA GLY A 62 -17.33 9.51 8.64
C GLY A 62 -16.95 10.98 8.89
N ILE A 63 -15.90 11.48 8.25
CA ILE A 63 -15.46 12.88 8.29
C ILE A 63 -16.00 13.59 7.04
N TYR A 64 -16.42 14.83 7.24
CA TYR A 64 -17.04 15.64 6.21
C TYR A 64 -16.41 17.04 6.14
N GLU A 65 -16.06 17.46 4.93
CA GLU A 65 -15.73 18.85 4.65
C GLU A 65 -17.02 19.66 4.56
N LYS A 66 -17.11 20.75 5.33
CA LYS A 66 -18.21 21.72 5.23
C LYS A 66 -17.92 22.67 4.07
N VAL A 67 -18.64 22.49 2.96
CA VAL A 67 -18.43 23.31 1.76
C VAL A 67 -19.26 24.60 1.82
N SER A 68 -20.49 24.50 2.33
CA SER A 68 -21.40 25.63 2.57
C SER A 68 -22.48 25.24 3.58
N ASP A 69 -23.38 26.17 3.91
CA ASP A 69 -24.52 25.87 4.78
C ASP A 69 -25.37 24.73 4.21
N GLY A 70 -25.52 23.67 5.00
CA GLY A 70 -26.26 22.46 4.62
C GLY A 70 -25.54 21.49 3.67
N VAL A 71 -24.39 21.85 3.11
CA VAL A 71 -23.65 21.01 2.16
C VAL A 71 -22.38 20.45 2.78
N LYS A 72 -22.26 19.13 2.76
CA LYS A 72 -21.13 18.38 3.29
C LYS A 72 -20.60 17.43 2.23
N LYS A 73 -19.28 17.39 2.06
CA LYS A 73 -18.59 16.44 1.20
C LYS A 73 -17.95 15.34 2.07
N PRO A 74 -18.30 14.06 1.90
CA PRO A 74 -17.65 12.98 2.65
C PRO A 74 -16.21 12.83 2.19
N LEU A 75 -15.31 12.61 3.14
CA LEU A 75 -13.91 12.27 2.87
C LEU A 75 -13.76 10.75 2.86
N ILE A 76 -12.98 10.23 1.92
CA ILE A 76 -12.73 8.79 1.79
C ILE A 76 -11.51 8.39 2.61
N ARG A 77 -11.65 7.29 3.35
CA ARG A 77 -10.55 6.58 4.01
C ARG A 77 -10.11 5.41 3.13
N THR A 78 -8.85 5.40 2.76
CA THR A 78 -8.20 4.27 2.10
C THR A 78 -7.63 3.33 3.15
N GLY A 79 -7.85 2.02 3.03
CA GLY A 79 -7.49 1.01 4.04
C GLY A 79 -6.03 0.54 4.05
N GLY A 80 -5.18 1.11 3.19
CA GLY A 80 -3.80 0.68 3.01
C GLY A 80 -3.63 -0.40 1.95
N MET A 81 -2.37 -0.64 1.57
CA MET A 81 -2.04 -1.55 0.47
C MET A 81 -0.67 -2.20 0.65
N LEU A 82 -0.59 -3.53 0.50
CA LEU A 82 0.67 -4.27 0.36
C LEU A 82 1.00 -4.41 -1.13
N MET A 83 2.17 -3.96 -1.54
CA MET A 83 2.60 -3.90 -2.94
C MET A 83 3.75 -4.87 -3.22
N PHE A 84 3.70 -5.55 -4.36
CA PHE A 84 4.79 -6.30 -4.97
C PHE A 84 4.99 -5.77 -6.38
N GLN A 85 6.06 -5.00 -6.63
CA GLN A 85 6.32 -4.41 -7.95
C GLN A 85 7.64 -4.87 -8.53
N GLN A 86 7.61 -5.21 -9.82
CA GLN A 86 8.82 -5.40 -10.58
C GLN A 86 9.55 -4.06 -10.84
N LEU A 87 10.81 -4.01 -10.44
CA LEU A 87 11.71 -2.89 -10.72
C LEU A 87 12.29 -3.00 -12.13
N PHE A 88 12.82 -1.88 -12.65
CA PHE A 88 13.46 -1.81 -13.96
C PHE A 88 14.56 -2.87 -14.18
N ASN A 89 15.28 -3.25 -13.11
CA ASN A 89 16.32 -4.27 -13.15
C ASN A 89 15.81 -5.72 -12.99
N GLY A 90 14.50 -5.92 -12.88
CA GLY A 90 13.82 -7.21 -12.73
C GLY A 90 13.69 -7.71 -11.28
N LYS A 91 14.29 -7.03 -10.30
CA LYS A 91 14.05 -7.33 -8.88
C LYS A 91 12.61 -6.98 -8.48
N ILE A 92 12.16 -7.50 -7.35
CA ILE A 92 10.84 -7.22 -6.80
C ILE A 92 11.00 -6.32 -5.57
N SER A 93 10.32 -5.19 -5.57
CA SER A 93 10.18 -4.29 -4.43
C SER A 93 8.89 -4.60 -3.69
N ILE A 94 8.95 -4.69 -2.36
CA ILE A 94 7.81 -4.98 -1.50
C ILE A 94 7.64 -3.89 -0.45
N TRP A 95 6.51 -3.19 -0.42
CA TRP A 95 6.24 -2.15 0.56
C TRP A 95 4.78 -2.09 0.96
N VAL A 96 4.50 -1.40 2.05
CA VAL A 96 3.16 -1.10 2.55
C VAL A 96 2.87 0.39 2.41
N ASN A 97 1.77 0.72 1.76
CA ASN A 97 1.13 2.03 1.91
C ASN A 97 0.19 1.98 3.12
N TYR A 98 0.36 2.92 4.04
CA TYR A 98 -0.51 3.05 5.20
C TYR A 98 -1.92 3.50 4.79
N PRO A 99 -2.93 3.23 5.62
CA PRO A 99 -4.21 3.90 5.50
C PRO A 99 -4.04 5.43 5.56
N TYR A 100 -4.95 6.16 4.92
CA TYR A 100 -5.03 7.62 5.03
C TYR A 100 -6.44 8.10 4.70
N ILE A 101 -6.75 9.34 5.13
CA ILE A 101 -8.00 10.02 4.81
C ILE A 101 -7.70 11.12 3.79
N GLU A 102 -8.45 11.13 2.70
CA GLU A 102 -8.27 12.13 1.65
C GLU A 102 -8.45 13.56 2.17
N GLY A 103 -7.48 14.42 1.87
CA GLY A 103 -7.53 15.83 2.23
C GLY A 103 -7.23 16.15 3.71
N ILE A 104 -6.92 15.14 4.54
CA ILE A 104 -6.56 15.33 5.95
C ILE A 104 -5.13 14.88 6.21
N GLY A 105 -4.28 15.84 6.55
CA GLY A 105 -2.87 15.60 6.87
C GLY A 105 -2.07 15.06 5.68
N ASP A 106 -0.79 14.84 5.93
CA ASP A 106 0.07 14.17 4.96
C ASP A 106 0.01 12.66 5.18
N PRO A 107 -0.21 11.85 4.12
CA PRO A 107 -0.12 10.40 4.22
C PRO A 107 1.25 9.98 4.77
N LYS A 108 1.25 9.03 5.71
CA LYS A 108 2.49 8.45 6.22
C LYS A 108 3.29 7.85 5.05
N ALA A 109 4.59 8.10 5.04
CA ALA A 109 5.47 7.57 4.01
C ALA A 109 5.37 6.04 3.96
N PRO A 110 5.43 5.42 2.76
CA PRO A 110 5.33 3.97 2.63
C PRO A 110 6.42 3.23 3.43
N LYS A 111 6.04 2.14 4.10
CA LYS A 111 6.97 1.26 4.81
C LYS A 111 7.61 0.30 3.80
N MET A 112 8.85 0.58 3.42
CA MET A 112 9.64 -0.33 2.60
C MET A 112 9.94 -1.61 3.38
N LEU A 113 9.48 -2.77 2.90
CA LEU A 113 9.74 -4.05 3.57
C LEU A 113 11.02 -4.68 3.06
N GLU A 114 11.15 -4.87 1.74
CA GLU A 114 12.31 -5.54 1.15
C GLU A 114 12.44 -5.32 -0.36
N ILE A 115 13.66 -5.48 -0.88
CA ILE A 115 13.90 -5.64 -2.32
C ILE A 115 14.62 -6.97 -2.54
N VAL A 116 13.96 -7.88 -3.26
CA VAL A 116 14.42 -9.26 -3.45
C VAL A 116 14.65 -9.59 -4.92
N ARG A 117 15.53 -10.54 -5.19
CA ARG A 117 15.62 -11.22 -6.48
C ARG A 117 14.46 -12.22 -6.60
N PRO A 118 14.01 -12.55 -7.82
CA PRO A 118 12.89 -13.47 -7.99
C PRO A 118 13.02 -14.82 -7.28
N HIS A 119 14.21 -15.43 -7.25
CA HIS A 119 14.44 -16.73 -6.60
C HIS A 119 14.49 -16.64 -5.06
N GLU A 120 14.65 -15.45 -4.50
CA GLU A 120 14.65 -15.20 -3.06
C GLU A 120 13.21 -15.10 -2.52
N LEU A 121 12.24 -14.72 -3.36
CA LEU A 121 10.83 -14.63 -2.99
C LEU A 121 10.17 -16.01 -2.99
N LYS A 122 9.80 -16.50 -1.80
CA LYS A 122 9.09 -17.75 -1.58
C LYS A 122 7.72 -17.50 -0.95
N GLU A 123 6.88 -18.53 -0.94
CA GLU A 123 5.52 -18.46 -0.36
C GLU A 123 5.52 -18.02 1.11
N VAL A 124 6.46 -18.52 1.91
CA VAL A 124 6.63 -18.11 3.32
C VAL A 124 6.92 -16.62 3.47
N ASN A 125 7.60 -15.99 2.50
CA ASN A 125 7.84 -14.56 2.53
C ASN A 125 6.54 -13.78 2.31
N ILE A 126 5.65 -14.26 1.43
CA ILE A 126 4.36 -13.60 1.14
C ILE A 126 3.50 -13.53 2.40
N LEU A 127 3.42 -14.63 3.15
CA LEU A 127 2.71 -14.66 4.44
C LEU A 127 3.30 -13.63 5.42
N ARG A 128 4.63 -13.62 5.60
CA ARG A 128 5.32 -12.66 6.47
C ARG A 128 5.09 -11.21 6.06
N TYR A 129 5.00 -10.92 4.76
CA TYR A 129 4.69 -9.56 4.30
C TYR A 129 3.22 -9.19 4.53
N ALA A 130 2.30 -10.14 4.41
CA ALA A 130 0.89 -9.95 4.75
C ALA A 130 0.71 -9.71 6.26
N GLU A 131 1.44 -10.40 7.12
CA GLU A 131 1.47 -10.14 8.57
C GLU A 131 1.93 -8.71 8.87
N GLN A 132 3.06 -8.29 8.29
CA GLN A 132 3.57 -6.91 8.44
C GLN A 132 2.61 -5.85 7.88
N PHE A 133 1.81 -6.20 6.87
CA PHE A 133 0.78 -5.34 6.33
C PHE A 133 -0.38 -5.17 7.31
N VAL A 134 -0.87 -6.26 7.90
CA VAL A 134 -1.93 -6.22 8.91
C VAL A 134 -1.45 -5.44 10.13
N GLU A 135 -0.25 -5.72 10.64
CA GLU A 135 0.37 -4.99 11.75
C GLU A 135 0.44 -3.48 11.44
N ALA A 136 0.89 -3.10 10.24
CA ALA A 136 0.97 -1.69 9.85
C ALA A 136 -0.39 -0.98 9.75
N ILE A 137 -1.47 -1.68 9.37
CA ILE A 137 -2.83 -1.12 9.37
C ILE A 137 -3.33 -0.99 10.80
N THR A 138 -3.16 -2.03 11.63
CA THR A 138 -3.59 -2.04 13.03
C THR A 138 -2.89 -0.94 13.82
N GLU A 139 -1.57 -0.81 13.70
CA GLU A 139 -0.82 0.29 14.30
C GLU A 139 -1.33 1.66 13.89
N TRP A 140 -1.77 1.83 12.63
CA TRP A 140 -2.31 3.10 12.17
C TRP A 140 -3.71 3.38 12.74
N GLU A 141 -4.55 2.35 12.89
CA GLU A 141 -5.86 2.48 13.53
C GLU A 141 -5.73 2.74 15.04
N ASP A 142 -4.77 2.09 15.72
CA ASP A 142 -4.53 2.22 17.16
C ASP A 142 -3.79 3.54 17.53
N TYR A 143 -3.07 4.15 16.58
CA TYR A 143 -2.33 5.40 16.82
C TYR A 143 -3.21 6.57 17.31
N ASP A 144 -4.51 6.57 16.97
CA ASP A 144 -5.46 7.57 17.44
C ASP A 144 -6.05 7.26 18.84
N ASP A 145 -5.95 6.02 19.34
CA ASP A 145 -6.56 5.59 20.62
C ASP A 145 -5.63 5.79 21.84
N ASP A 146 -4.30 5.72 21.65
CA ASP A 146 -3.31 5.67 22.75
C ASP A 146 -2.54 6.98 23.01
N LEU A 147 -2.77 8.03 22.22
CA LEU A 147 -2.15 9.34 22.48
C LEU A 147 -3.05 10.20 23.37
N PRO A 148 -2.55 10.76 24.50
CA PRO A 148 -3.29 11.83 25.17
C PRO A 148 -3.58 12.93 24.14
N PRO A 149 -4.76 13.58 24.18
CA PRO A 149 -5.15 14.56 23.17
C PRO A 149 -4.00 15.54 22.98
N ALA A 150 -3.45 15.56 21.75
CA ALA A 150 -2.27 16.34 21.44
C ALA A 150 -2.50 17.78 21.93
N ALA A 151 -1.61 18.25 22.80
CA ALA A 151 -1.66 19.60 23.32
C ALA A 151 -1.64 20.58 22.13
N GLY A 152 -2.78 21.22 21.87
CA GLY A 152 -2.93 22.41 21.04
C GLY A 152 -2.40 22.31 19.60
N ILE A 153 -3.25 21.87 18.67
CA ILE A 153 -3.06 22.19 17.24
C ILE A 153 -3.22 23.71 17.09
N GLY A 154 -2.10 24.41 16.95
CA GLY A 154 -2.06 25.81 16.54
C GLY A 154 -2.52 25.91 15.08
N PHE A 155 -3.74 26.41 14.88
CA PHE A 155 -4.22 26.82 13.56
C PHE A 155 -3.41 28.04 13.10
N ASN A 156 -2.46 27.84 12.19
CA ASN A 156 -1.84 28.96 11.47
C ASN A 156 -2.79 29.38 10.35
N HIS A 157 -3.81 30.18 10.69
CA HIS A 157 -4.53 30.95 9.69
C HIS A 157 -3.56 31.99 9.11
N GLN A 158 -2.98 31.73 7.94
CA GLN A 158 -2.54 32.83 7.09
C GLN A 158 -3.79 33.60 6.66
N ALA A 159 -4.11 34.64 7.42
CA ALA A 159 -5.04 35.66 7.00
C ALA A 159 -4.48 36.29 5.72
N ALA A 160 -5.17 36.07 4.61
CA ALA A 160 -4.97 36.83 3.39
C ALA A 160 -5.21 38.31 3.74
N SER A 161 -4.13 39.10 3.77
CA SER A 161 -4.24 40.56 3.82
C SER A 161 -4.75 41.02 2.47
N ILE A 162 -6.02 41.41 2.42
CA ILE A 162 -6.57 42.24 1.36
C ILE A 162 -6.06 43.66 1.61
N LYS A 163 -5.33 44.21 0.65
CA LYS A 163 -5.19 45.66 0.45
C LYS A 163 -5.91 46.01 -0.84
#